data_AF-A0A3M0YGX5-F1
#
_entry.id   AF-A0A3M0YGX5-F1
#
_cell.length_a   1.000
_cell.length_b   1.000
_cell.length_c   1.000
_cell.angle_alpha   90.00
_cell.angle_beta   90.00
_cell.angle_gamma   90.00
#
_symmetry.space_group_name_H-M   'P 1'
#
loop_
_entity.id
_entity.type
_entity.pdbx_description
1 polymer ?
#
loop_
_entity_poly.entity_id
_entity_poly.type
_entity_poly.pdbx_seq_one_letter_code
_entity_poly.pdbx_strand_id
1 'polypeptide(L)'
;MTPDRTRRRFDRCDQLLEEMFRKLDQLPEEKLHERPAPDKWSVMETLQHLYVSESLSLRYLHKKLGNNAPLGPATWLTRLRTFLLNRVYLRLPIPYRAPAVVAEDQFDPELDY
;
A
#
# COMPACT_ATOMS: atom_id res chain seq x y z
N MET A 1 7.82 3.26 -20.77
CA MET A 1 8.23 2.78 -19.44
C MET A 1 9.08 1.54 -19.71
N THR A 2 10.39 1.58 -19.50
CA THR A 2 11.27 0.45 -19.85
C THR A 2 11.01 -0.69 -18.86
N PRO A 3 10.70 -1.92 -19.32
CA PRO A 3 10.30 -3.04 -18.45
C PRO A 3 11.32 -3.30 -17.32
N ASP A 4 12.61 -3.09 -17.59
CA ASP A 4 13.68 -3.27 -16.61
C ASP A 4 13.59 -2.35 -15.38
N ARG A 5 13.07 -1.12 -15.53
CA ARG A 5 12.95 -0.19 -14.40
C ARG A 5 11.84 -0.60 -13.45
N THR A 6 10.75 -1.14 -13.99
CA THR A 6 9.62 -1.61 -13.19
C THR A 6 10.04 -2.86 -12.43
N ARG A 7 10.69 -3.82 -13.11
CA ARG A 7 11.20 -5.04 -12.49
C ARG A 7 12.13 -4.76 -11.32
N ARG A 8 13.14 -3.90 -11.51
CA ARG A 8 14.06 -3.49 -10.42
C ARG A 8 13.37 -2.86 -9.23
N ARG A 9 12.22 -2.19 -9.42
CA ARG A 9 11.45 -1.61 -8.31
C ARG A 9 10.70 -2.69 -7.53
N PHE A 10 10.14 -3.69 -8.22
CA PHE A 10 9.56 -4.86 -7.57
C PHE A 10 10.61 -5.63 -6.79
N ASP A 11 11.74 -5.98 -7.41
CA ASP A 11 12.82 -6.73 -6.76
C ASP A 11 13.31 -6.00 -5.49
N ARG A 12 13.38 -4.66 -5.52
CA ARG A 12 13.72 -3.85 -4.35
C ARG A 12 12.65 -3.93 -3.25
N CYS A 13 11.37 -3.89 -3.60
CA CYS A 13 10.30 -4.02 -2.62
C CYS A 13 10.35 -5.40 -1.94
N ASP A 14 10.60 -6.46 -2.70
CA ASP A 14 10.71 -7.82 -2.18
C ASP A 14 11.88 -7.94 -1.18
N GLN A 15 13.04 -7.36 -1.53
CA GLN A 15 14.19 -7.30 -0.62
C GLN A 15 13.86 -6.56 0.69
N LEU A 16 13.15 -5.43 0.60
CA LEU A 16 12.76 -4.67 1.80
C LEU A 16 11.76 -5.44 2.67
N LEU A 17 10.82 -6.17 2.06
CA LEU A 17 9.89 -7.03 2.77
C LEU A 17 10.63 -8.17 3.48
N GLU A 18 11.55 -8.85 2.80
CA GLU A 18 12.36 -9.90 3.43
C GLU A 18 13.19 -9.38 4.60
N GLU A 19 13.85 -8.23 4.44
CA GLU A 19 14.62 -7.61 5.52
C GLU A 19 13.74 -7.22 6.71
N MET A 20 12.51 -6.74 6.45
CA MET A 20 11.53 -6.44 7.48
C MET A 20 11.14 -7.71 8.24
N PHE A 21 10.71 -8.77 7.54
CA PHE A 21 10.32 -10.02 8.19
C PHE A 21 11.46 -10.63 9.01
N ARG A 22 12.71 -10.61 8.51
CA ARG A 22 13.88 -11.08 9.29
C ARG A 22 14.12 -10.31 10.58
N LYS A 23 13.77 -9.02 10.63
CA LYS A 23 13.88 -8.22 11.86
C LYS A 23 12.73 -8.51 12.83
N LEU A 24 11.53 -8.76 12.29
CA LEU A 24 10.35 -9.05 13.09
C LEU A 24 10.40 -10.44 13.71
N ASP A 25 10.97 -11.42 13.01
CA ASP A 25 11.16 -12.79 13.49
C ASP A 25 12.08 -12.88 14.74
N GLN A 26 12.88 -11.85 14.98
CA GLN A 26 13.75 -11.76 16.17
C GLN A 26 13.04 -11.17 17.39
N LEU A 27 11.83 -10.63 17.22
CA LEU A 27 11.06 -10.02 18.30
C LEU A 27 10.09 -11.05 18.90
N PRO A 28 9.89 -11.03 20.22
CA PRO A 28 8.87 -11.85 20.84
C PRO A 28 7.47 -11.37 20.42
N GLU A 29 6.52 -12.29 20.35
CA GLU A 29 5.17 -12.04 19.84
C GLU A 29 4.46 -10.90 20.59
N GLU A 30 4.65 -10.81 21.91
CA GLU A 30 4.03 -9.75 22.72
C GLU A 30 4.48 -8.35 22.27
N LYS A 31 5.71 -8.21 21.75
CA LYS A 31 6.23 -6.95 21.20
C LYS A 31 5.63 -6.60 19.84
N LEU A 32 5.13 -7.57 19.09
CA LEU A 32 4.47 -7.33 17.79
C LEU A 32 3.08 -6.72 17.98
N HIS A 33 2.38 -7.12 19.05
CA HIS A 33 1.05 -6.62 19.40
C HIS A 33 1.07 -5.36 20.28
N GLU A 34 2.21 -5.02 20.91
CA GLU A 34 2.33 -3.83 21.75
C GLU A 34 2.17 -2.54 20.94
N ARG A 35 1.22 -1.69 21.35
CA ARG A 35 1.10 -0.32 20.84
C ARG A 35 2.06 0.59 21.61
N PRO A 36 3.00 1.30 20.94
CA PRO A 36 3.97 2.14 21.64
C PRO A 36 3.35 3.39 22.27
N ALA A 37 2.17 3.81 21.81
CA ALA A 37 1.38 4.91 22.35
C ALA A 37 -0.09 4.75 21.93
N PRO A 38 -1.05 5.35 22.65
CA PRO A 38 -2.48 5.19 22.37
C PRO A 38 -2.94 5.71 20.99
N ASP A 39 -2.18 6.57 20.32
CA ASP A 39 -2.47 7.04 18.95
C ASP A 39 -1.64 6.33 17.86
N LYS A 40 -0.84 5.33 18.23
CA LYS A 40 0.10 4.65 17.32
C LYS A 40 -0.32 3.21 17.11
N TRP A 41 -0.17 2.75 15.88
CA TRP A 41 -0.37 1.35 15.52
C TRP A 41 0.76 0.48 16.08
N SER A 42 0.40 -0.75 16.46
CA SER A 42 1.36 -1.81 16.71
C SER A 42 2.02 -2.25 15.39
N VAL A 43 3.06 -3.09 15.52
CA VAL A 43 3.69 -3.69 14.34
C VAL A 43 2.69 -4.55 13.58
N MET A 44 1.91 -5.37 14.30
CA MET A 44 0.90 -6.24 13.68
C MET A 44 -0.18 -5.45 12.94
N GLU A 45 -0.66 -4.36 13.54
CA GLU A 45 -1.65 -3.47 12.90
C GLU A 45 -1.10 -2.84 11.61
N THR A 46 0.17 -2.45 11.63
CA THR A 46 0.85 -1.88 10.45
C THR A 46 0.99 -2.92 9.34
N LEU A 47 1.36 -4.17 9.67
CA LEU A 47 1.46 -5.26 8.70
C LEU A 47 0.10 -5.61 8.10
N GLN A 48 -0.95 -5.67 8.93
CA GLN A 48 -2.30 -5.94 8.47
C GLN A 48 -2.79 -4.85 7.51
N HIS A 49 -2.55 -3.57 7.83
CA HIS A 49 -2.87 -2.47 6.93
C HIS A 49 -2.12 -2.59 5.59
N LEU A 50 -0.84 -2.96 5.63
CA LEU A 50 -0.04 -3.17 4.42
C LEU A 50 -0.62 -4.30 3.56
N TYR A 51 -0.96 -5.43 4.17
CA TYR A 51 -1.57 -6.58 3.50
C TYR A 51 -2.91 -6.22 2.85
N VAL A 52 -3.79 -5.53 3.57
CA VAL A 52 -5.10 -5.07 3.05
C VAL A 52 -4.89 -4.14 1.84
N SER A 53 -3.99 -3.16 1.96
CA SER A 53 -3.69 -2.20 0.89
C SER A 53 -3.17 -2.89 -0.38
N GLU A 54 -2.28 -3.86 -0.24
CA GLU A 54 -1.76 -4.66 -1.36
C GLU A 54 -2.87 -5.50 -2.00
N SER A 55 -3.67 -6.20 -1.20
CA SER A 55 -4.76 -7.05 -1.70
C SER A 55 -5.78 -6.26 -2.53
N LEU A 56 -6.12 -5.04 -2.10
CA LEU A 56 -7.01 -4.15 -2.84
C LEU A 56 -6.38 -3.67 -4.15
N SER A 57 -5.08 -3.38 -4.13
CA SER A 57 -4.32 -3.00 -5.32
C SER A 57 -4.32 -4.13 -6.36
N LEU A 58 -4.09 -5.38 -5.93
CA LEU A 58 -4.18 -6.56 -6.79
C LEU A 58 -5.59 -6.76 -7.34
N ARG A 59 -6.63 -6.67 -6.50
CA ARG A 59 -8.03 -6.76 -6.95
C ARG A 59 -8.38 -5.69 -7.98
N TYR A 60 -7.89 -4.46 -7.80
CA TYR A 60 -8.08 -3.38 -8.76
C TYR A 60 -7.40 -3.69 -10.10
N LEU A 61 -6.15 -4.18 -10.07
CA LEU A 61 -5.41 -4.59 -11.25
C LEU A 61 -6.12 -5.72 -11.99
N HIS A 62 -6.55 -6.77 -11.29
CA HIS A 62 -7.31 -7.87 -11.86
C HIS A 62 -8.60 -7.39 -12.52
N LYS A 63 -9.36 -6.50 -11.87
CA LYS A 63 -10.58 -5.90 -12.44
C LYS A 63 -10.31 -5.11 -13.71
N LYS A 64 -9.20 -4.36 -13.75
CA LYS A 64 -8.83 -3.52 -14.91
C LYS A 64 -8.23 -4.30 -16.06
N LEU A 65 -7.50 -5.38 -15.78
CA LEU A 65 -6.88 -6.24 -16.80
C LEU A 65 -7.84 -7.31 -17.32
N GLY A 66 -8.75 -7.82 -16.47
CA GLY A 66 -9.74 -8.85 -16.85
C GLY A 66 -10.86 -8.31 -17.74
N ASN A 67 -11.22 -7.04 -17.59
CA ASN A 67 -12.04 -6.35 -18.59
C ASN A 67 -11.13 -5.95 -19.76
N ASN A 68 -11.16 -6.69 -20.87
CA ASN A 68 -10.51 -6.38 -22.16
C ASN A 68 -11.03 -5.08 -22.81
N ALA A 69 -11.44 -4.08 -22.03
CA ALA A 69 -11.73 -2.76 -22.52
C ALA A 69 -10.43 -2.16 -23.07
N PRO A 70 -10.41 -1.65 -24.32
CA PRO A 70 -9.22 -1.03 -24.88
C PRO A 70 -8.78 0.10 -23.94
N LEU A 71 -7.57 -0.02 -23.40
CA LEU A 71 -6.96 1.03 -22.60
C LEU A 71 -6.88 2.28 -23.48
N GLY A 72 -7.73 3.27 -23.18
CA GLY A 72 -7.87 4.47 -24.01
C GLY A 72 -6.53 5.16 -24.24
N PRO A 73 -6.34 5.84 -25.39
CA PRO A 73 -5.07 6.46 -25.73
C PRO A 73 -4.65 7.48 -24.66
N ALA A 74 -3.36 7.51 -24.34
CA ALA A 74 -2.79 8.47 -23.40
C ALA A 74 -2.74 9.87 -24.03
N THR A 75 -3.86 10.60 -23.95
CA THR A 75 -4.00 11.96 -24.47
C THR A 75 -3.07 12.95 -23.75
N TRP A 76 -2.72 14.06 -24.40
CA TRP A 76 -1.94 15.16 -23.80
C TRP A 76 -2.58 15.70 -22.51
N LEU A 77 -3.91 15.72 -22.44
CA LEU A 77 -4.68 16.11 -21.27
C LEU A 77 -4.42 15.16 -20.08
N THR A 78 -4.25 13.86 -20.35
CA THR A 78 -3.86 12.86 -19.35
C THR A 78 -2.47 13.17 -18.81
N ARG A 79 -1.51 13.56 -19.68
CA ARG A 79 -0.16 13.94 -19.25
C ARG A 79 -0.15 15.19 -18.38
N LEU A 80 -0.93 16.22 -18.74
CA LEU A 80 -1.08 17.43 -17.94
C LEU A 80 -1.72 17.13 -16.57
N ARG A 81 -2.79 16.30 -16.56
CA ARG A 81 -3.44 15.87 -15.32
C ARG A 81 -2.50 15.09 -14.41
N THR A 82 -1.72 14.15 -14.96
CA THR A 82 -0.69 13.41 -14.21
C THR A 82 0.39 14.35 -13.67
N PHE A 83 0.80 15.36 -14.43
CA PHE A 83 1.77 16.35 -13.99
C PHE A 83 1.25 17.18 -12.80
N LEU A 84 0.03 17.71 -12.91
CA LEU A 84 -0.61 18.47 -11.82
C LEU A 84 -0.83 17.60 -10.57
N LEU A 85 -1.28 16.37 -10.74
CA LEU A 85 -1.45 15.42 -9.64
C LEU A 85 -0.12 15.18 -8.91
N ASN A 86 0.96 14.91 -9.65
CA ASN A 86 2.24 14.56 -9.06
C ASN A 86 2.99 15.78 -8.46
N ARG A 87 2.86 16.95 -9.07
CA ARG A 87 3.59 18.16 -8.66
C ARG A 87 2.87 19.01 -7.63
N VAL A 88 1.54 19.00 -7.64
CA VAL A 88 0.73 19.86 -6.78
C VAL A 88 0.02 18.99 -5.75
N TYR A 89 -0.81 18.06 -6.20
CA TYR A 89 -1.71 17.33 -5.31
C TYR A 89 -0.97 16.39 -4.33
N LEU A 90 -0.04 15.55 -4.81
CA LEU A 90 0.70 14.61 -3.97
C LEU A 90 1.81 15.26 -3.11
N ARG A 91 2.11 16.55 -3.33
CA ARG A 91 3.08 17.32 -2.53
C ARG A 91 2.43 18.20 -1.48
N LEU A 92 1.11 18.41 -1.56
CA LEU A 92 0.38 19.16 -0.56
C LEU A 92 0.21 18.27 0.68
N PRO A 93 0.57 18.75 1.89
CA PRO A 93 0.41 18.02 3.14
C PRO A 93 -1.06 18.07 3.61
N ILE A 94 -1.99 17.70 2.74
CA ILE A 94 -3.41 17.63 3.08
C ILE A 94 -3.66 16.24 3.66
N PRO A 95 -4.10 16.13 4.93
CA PRO A 95 -4.41 14.84 5.52
C PRO A 95 -5.61 14.24 4.78
N TYR A 96 -5.33 13.27 3.91
CA TYR A 96 -6.35 12.54 3.18
C TYR A 96 -6.86 11.42 4.09
N ARG A 97 -8.15 11.45 4.46
CA ARG A 97 -8.78 10.36 5.20
C ARG A 97 -8.78 9.13 4.30
N ALA A 98 -8.17 8.04 4.77
CA ALA A 98 -8.16 6.78 4.06
C ALA A 98 -9.61 6.39 3.70
N PRO A 99 -9.87 5.90 2.48
CA PRO A 99 -11.19 5.42 2.11
C PRO A 99 -11.62 4.32 3.11
N ALA A 100 -12.90 4.28 3.47
CA ALA A 100 -13.43 3.42 4.54
C ALA A 100 -13.04 1.93 4.41
N VAL A 101 -12.78 1.46 3.19
CA VAL A 101 -12.33 0.08 2.89
C VAL A 101 -10.93 -0.24 3.46
N VAL A 102 -10.16 0.79 3.79
CA VAL A 102 -8.81 0.72 4.37
C VAL A 102 -8.76 1.43 5.73
N ALA A 103 -9.89 1.97 6.19
CA ALA A 103 -9.98 2.63 7.48
C ALA A 103 -9.91 1.60 8.62
N GLU A 104 -9.41 2.08 9.76
CA GLU A 104 -9.09 1.34 10.99
C GLU A 104 -10.22 0.44 11.56
N ASP A 105 -11.44 0.53 11.01
CA ASP A 105 -12.63 -0.22 11.44
C ASP A 105 -12.61 -1.72 11.03
N GLN A 106 -11.55 -2.17 10.35
CA GLN A 106 -11.31 -3.61 10.06
C GLN A 106 -10.35 -4.27 11.06
N PHE A 107 -9.80 -3.52 12.03
CA PHE A 107 -9.02 -4.10 13.13
C PHE A 107 -10.01 -4.72 14.12
N ASP A 108 -10.41 -5.97 13.87
CA ASP A 108 -11.17 -6.76 14.84
C ASP A 108 -10.18 -7.31 15.89
N PRO A 109 -10.22 -6.82 17.14
CA PRO A 109 -9.33 -7.28 18.20
C PRO A 109 -9.65 -8.71 18.68
N GLU A 110 -10.74 -9.35 18.21
CA GLU A 110 -11.12 -10.73 18.57
C GLU A 110 -10.59 -11.79 17.57
N LEU A 111 -9.98 -11.39 16.46
CA LEU A 111 -9.36 -12.32 15.51
C LEU A 111 -7.90 -12.58 15.90
N ASP A 112 -7.68 -13.63 16.69
CA ASP A 112 -6.38 -14.29 16.86
C ASP A 112 -5.86 -14.70 15.46
N TYR A 113 -4.79 -14.07 15.01
CA TYR A 113 -4.01 -14.41 13.81
C TYR A 113 -2.71 -15.09 14.21
#